data_AF-A0A9E4GLE6-F1
#
_entry.id   AF-A0A9E4GLE6-F1
#
_cell.length_a   1.000
_cell.length_b   1.000
_cell.length_c   1.000
_cell.angle_alpha   90.00
_cell.angle_beta   90.00
_cell.angle_gamma   90.00
#
_symmetry.space_group_name_H-M   'P 1'
#
loop_
_entity.id
_entity.type
_entity.pdbx_description
1 polymer ?
#
loop_
_entity_poly.entity_id
_entity_poly.type
_entity_poly.pdbx_seq_one_letter_code
_entity_poly.pdbx_strand_id
1 'polypeptide(L)' 'MRFILFLCGYFDSGYLGYEAAEGIDWVWEHRIDDLKQFGL' A
#
# COMPACT_ATOMS: atom_id res chain seq x y z
N MET A 1 2.91 -2.51 15.66
CA MET A 1 1.71 -2.41 14.80
C MET A 1 2.19 -2.39 13.36
N ARG A 2 1.60 -3.16 12.45
CA ARG A 2 1.87 -3.07 11.00
C ARG A 2 0.76 -2.24 10.36
N PHE A 3 1.12 -1.24 9.57
CA PHE A 3 0.17 -0.43 8.79
C PHE A 3 0.26 -0.86 7.33
N ILE A 4 -0.89 -0.87 6.65
CA ILE A 4 -0.98 -1.11 5.22
C ILE A 4 -1.75 0.08 4.64
N LEU A 5 -1.14 0.74 3.67
CA LEU A 5 -1.71 1.92 3.02
C LEU A 5 -2.77 1.49 2.01
N PHE A 6 -3.94 2.13 2.02
CA PHE A 6 -4.97 1.90 1.01
C PHE A 6 -5.00 3.09 0.03
N LEU A 7 -4.61 2.82 -1.21
CA LEU A 7 -4.40 3.83 -2.24
C LEU A 7 -5.62 3.94 -3.16
N CYS A 8 -6.30 5.09 -3.12
CA CYS A 8 -7.40 5.43 -4.01
C CYS A 8 -6.96 6.53 -4.99
N GLY A 9 -6.86 6.21 -6.28
CA GLY A 9 -6.33 7.09 -7.30
C GLY A 9 -4.85 6.87 -7.65
N TYR A 10 -4.25 7.91 -8.25
CA TYR A 10 -2.89 7.89 -8.75
C TYR A 10 -1.92 8.53 -7.75
N PHE A 11 -0.79 7.87 -7.54
CA PHE A 11 0.31 8.33 -6.70
C PHE A 11 1.61 8.22 -7.49
N ASP A 12 2.51 9.19 -7.30
CA ASP A 12 3.80 9.17 -7.95
C ASP A 12 4.78 8.19 -7.29
N SER A 13 5.81 7.79 -8.05
CA SER A 13 6.83 6.86 -7.57
C SER A 13 7.68 7.39 -6.43
N GLY A 14 7.78 8.72 -6.27
CA GLY A 14 8.53 9.34 -5.18
C GLY A 14 7.81 9.14 -3.84
N TYR A 15 6.50 9.39 -3.82
CA TYR A 15 5.66 9.11 -2.65
C TYR A 15 5.71 7.62 -2.26
N LEU A 16 5.53 6.71 -3.22
CA LEU A 16 5.60 5.27 -2.96
C LEU A 16 6.99 4.82 -2.49
N GLY A 17 8.05 5.45 -3.00
CA GLY A 17 9.42 5.19 -2.57
C GLY A 17 9.67 5.60 -1.12
N TYR A 18 9.06 6.71 -0.67
CA TYR A 18 9.11 7.15 0.72
C TYR A 18 8.40 6.15 1.65
N GLU A 19 7.17 5.75 1.32
CA GLU A 19 6.41 4.77 2.12
C GLU A 19 7.13 3.41 2.19
N ALA A 20 7.74 2.96 1.08
CA ALA A 20 8.54 1.73 1.06
C ALA A 20 9.79 1.83 1.94
N ALA A 21 10.44 3.00 2.00
CA ALA A 21 11.60 3.23 2.87
C ALA A 21 11.23 3.17 4.36
N GLU A 22 9.99 3.55 4.71
CA GLU A 22 9.43 3.40 6.05
C GLU A 22 8.90 1.97 6.33
N GLY A 23 8.99 1.06 5.36
CA GLY A 23 8.56 -0.33 5.48
C GLY A 23 7.04 -0.52 5.44
N ILE A 24 6.32 0.42 4.83
CA ILE A 24 4.86 0.39 4.70
C ILE A 24 4.51 -0.28 3.38
N ASP A 25 3.74 -1.35 3.46
CA ASP A 25 3.11 -2.01 2.31
C ASP A 25 1.81 -1.29 1.94
N TRP A 26 1.31 -1.49 0.72
CA TRP A 26 0.08 -0.86 0.26
C TRP A 26 -0.75 -1.76 -0.65
N VAL A 27 -2.03 -1.41 -0.75
CA VAL A 27 -3.01 -2.03 -1.65
C VAL A 27 -3.74 -0.93 -2.42
N TRP A 28 -3.91 -1.14 -3.73
CA TRP A 28 -4.70 -0.22 -4.57
C TRP A 28 -6.20 -0.54 -4.53
N GLU A 29 -7.02 0.50 -4.71
CA GLU A 29 -8.48 0.40 -4.78
C GLU A 29 -8.98 -0.62 -5.82
N HIS A 30 -8.29 -0.73 -6.96
CA HIS A 30 -8.63 -1.64 -8.05
C HIS A 30 -8.07 -3.06 -7.83
N ARG A 31 -7.33 -3.29 -6.74
CA ARG A 31 -6.73 -4.57 -6.34
C ARG A 31 -6.97 -4.88 -4.86
N ILE A 32 -8.14 -4.53 -4.34
CA ILE A 32 -8.46 -4.71 -2.92
C ILE A 32 -8.29 -6.16 -2.43
N ASP A 33 -8.44 -7.14 -3.31
CA ASP A 33 -8.20 -8.55 -3.01
C ASP A 33 -6.76 -8.86 -2.55
N ASP A 34 -5.79 -8.01 -2.84
CA ASP A 34 -4.42 -8.14 -2.34
C ASP A 34 -4.35 -8.04 -0.81
N LEU A 35 -5.35 -7.46 -0.14
CA LEU A 35 -5.46 -7.50 1.32
C LEU A 35 -5.42 -8.93 1.87
N LYS A 36 -5.91 -9.92 1.11
CA LYS A 36 -5.84 -11.35 1.48
C LYS A 36 -4.41 -11.86 1.62
N GLN A 37 -3.45 -11.27 0.91
CA GLN A 37 -2.03 -11.65 0.98
C GLN A 37 -1.40 -11.28 2.34
N PHE A 38 -2.01 -10.33 3.05
CA PHE A 38 -1.51 -9.84 4.34
C PHE A 38 -2.08 -10.63 5.54
N GLY A 39 -2.98 -11.60 5.31
CA GLY A 39 -3.59 -12.41 6.37
C GLY A 39 -4.42 -11.60 7.37
N LEU A 40 -4.95 -10.46 6.92
CA LEU A 40 -5.86 -9.58 7.66
C LEU A 40 -7.27 -10.16 7.79
#